data_AF-A0A918NK49-F1
#
_entry.id   AF-A0A918NK49-F1
#
_cell.length_a   1.000
_cell.length_b   1.000
_cell.length_c   1.000
_cell.angle_alpha   90.00
_cell.angle_beta   90.00
_cell.angle_gamma   90.00
#
_symmetry.space_group_name_H-M   'P 1'
#
loop_
_entity.id
_entity.type
_entity.pdbx_description
1 polymer ?
#
loop_
_entity_poly.entity_id
_entity_poly.type
_entity_poly.pdbx_seq_one_letter_code
_entity_poly.pdbx_strand_id
1 'polypeptide(L)'
;MNENDVERIRRDLDWLMTAPSLLSSPTLRWHPGQACTPALPERIPAERLDTLIALRHGRLGAYFEALATALLEHSPDFTLLARNRVIHGDGRTLGELDLLLRDHRANRILHLELALKFYLKLEPEETDPEPDHLWIGPGQRDFLAIKHDRMLDHQLRLPDLARRHNAWPADLPRPDRSEAWVTGRLFHRERAAFKTPIVAADASIGHWLTLSEFNAREFDGHWISKADWLSPELDRTPAPIKHPLPGQFLGAPAGDDRPRHWFIVPDDWPVSARNRMLARFQPSVEIQPGD
;
A
#
# COMPACT_ATOMS: atom_id res chain seq x y z
N MET A 1 -12.16 -2.81 -27.30
CA MET A 1 -11.96 -2.90 -25.85
C MET A 1 -12.46 -4.26 -25.40
N ASN A 2 -11.63 -5.06 -24.72
CA ASN A 2 -12.06 -6.34 -24.16
C ASN A 2 -12.96 -6.05 -22.96
N GLU A 3 -14.22 -6.47 -23.02
CA GLU A 3 -15.23 -6.20 -21.99
C GLU A 3 -14.79 -6.69 -20.60
N ASN A 4 -14.01 -7.78 -20.55
CA ASN A 4 -13.46 -8.30 -19.30
C ASN A 4 -12.41 -7.35 -18.68
N ASP A 5 -11.57 -6.69 -19.49
CA ASP A 5 -10.55 -5.79 -18.96
C ASP A 5 -11.17 -4.53 -18.34
N VAL A 6 -12.24 -4.00 -18.94
CA VAL A 6 -12.99 -2.86 -18.39
C VAL A 6 -13.62 -3.22 -17.06
N GLU A 7 -14.29 -4.36 -16.99
CA GLU A 7 -14.92 -4.84 -15.77
C GLU A 7 -13.91 -5.04 -14.64
N ARG A 8 -12.69 -5.50 -14.97
CA ARG A 8 -11.58 -5.59 -14.00
C ARG A 8 -11.16 -4.24 -13.47
N ILE A 9 -10.96 -3.25 -14.35
CA ILE A 9 -10.61 -1.88 -13.91
C ILE A 9 -11.72 -1.28 -13.04
N ARG A 10 -12.99 -1.49 -13.41
CA ARG A 10 -14.15 -1.05 -12.62
C ARG A 10 -14.13 -1.64 -11.21
N ARG A 11 -13.91 -2.95 -11.09
CA ARG A 11 -13.74 -3.63 -9.79
C ARG A 11 -12.58 -3.09 -8.97
N ASP A 12 -11.43 -2.81 -9.59
CA ASP A 12 -10.29 -2.23 -8.89
C ASP A 12 -10.62 -0.81 -8.38
N LEU A 13 -11.35 -0.01 -9.16
CA LEU A 13 -11.83 1.32 -8.74
C LEU A 13 -12.85 1.23 -7.59
N ASP A 14 -13.79 0.28 -7.65
CA ASP A 14 -14.77 0.05 -6.57
C ASP A 14 -14.08 -0.43 -5.29
N TRP A 15 -13.06 -1.27 -5.43
CA TRP A 15 -12.23 -1.66 -4.30
C TRP A 15 -11.54 -0.44 -3.68
N LEU A 16 -10.95 0.48 -4.46
CA LEU A 16 -10.37 1.73 -3.92
C LEU A 16 -11.37 2.55 -3.11
N MET A 17 -12.65 2.52 -3.48
CA MET A 17 -13.71 3.26 -2.77
C MET A 17 -14.06 2.69 -1.39
N THR A 18 -13.65 1.44 -1.10
CA THR A 18 -14.02 0.71 0.12
C THR A 18 -12.81 0.14 0.87
N ALA A 19 -11.62 0.17 0.26
CA ALA A 19 -10.41 -0.42 0.79
C ALA A 19 -9.99 0.27 2.10
N PRO A 20 -9.94 -0.45 3.23
CA PRO A 20 -9.62 0.16 4.50
C PRO A 20 -8.20 0.74 4.50
N SER A 21 -7.99 1.71 5.39
CA SER A 21 -6.65 2.25 5.63
C SER A 21 -5.75 1.19 6.26
N LEU A 22 -4.46 1.23 5.93
CA LEU A 22 -3.48 0.33 6.53
C LEU A 22 -3.01 0.81 7.91
N LEU A 23 -2.90 2.13 8.07
CA LEU A 23 -2.27 2.78 9.22
C LEU A 23 -3.31 3.45 10.12
N SER A 24 -3.05 3.51 11.42
CA SER A 24 -3.99 4.02 12.43
C SER A 24 -3.99 5.55 12.58
N SER A 25 -2.88 6.22 12.24
CA SER A 25 -2.72 7.67 12.41
C SER A 25 -3.74 8.45 11.56
N PRO A 26 -4.49 9.43 12.11
CA PRO A 26 -5.54 10.14 11.38
C PRO A 26 -5.09 10.77 10.07
N THR A 27 -3.88 11.34 10.02
CA THR A 27 -3.34 11.96 8.80
C THR A 27 -2.91 10.95 7.75
N LEU A 28 -2.84 9.66 8.07
CA LEU A 28 -2.48 8.56 7.16
C LEU A 28 -3.70 7.71 6.74
N ARG A 29 -4.91 8.17 7.10
CA ARG A 29 -6.18 7.46 6.92
C ARG A 29 -7.14 8.16 5.97
N TRP A 30 -6.63 9.00 5.07
CA TRP A 30 -7.49 9.58 4.05
C TRP A 30 -8.12 8.46 3.23
N HIS A 31 -9.42 8.58 2.94
CA HIS A 31 -10.17 7.56 2.23
C HIS A 31 -11.25 8.17 1.32
N PRO A 32 -11.34 7.77 0.04
CA PRO A 32 -12.24 8.40 -0.92
C PRO A 32 -13.72 8.16 -0.59
N GLY A 33 -14.06 7.01 0.01
CA GLY A 33 -15.44 6.70 0.42
C GLY A 33 -16.01 7.66 1.48
N GLN A 34 -15.16 8.42 2.18
CA GLN A 34 -15.57 9.45 3.14
C GLN A 34 -15.40 10.86 2.57
N ALA A 35 -14.38 11.07 1.73
CA ALA A 35 -14.02 12.37 1.20
C ALA A 35 -14.82 12.78 -0.05
N CYS A 36 -15.34 11.80 -0.81
CA CYS A 36 -15.95 12.04 -2.12
C CYS A 36 -17.45 11.73 -2.14
N THR A 37 -18.15 12.15 -3.20
CA THR A 37 -19.51 11.70 -3.51
C THR A 37 -19.47 10.21 -3.88
N PRO A 38 -20.52 9.43 -3.55
CA PRO A 38 -20.65 8.07 -4.04
C PRO A 38 -20.58 7.98 -5.58
N ALA A 39 -20.33 6.77 -6.09
CA ALA A 39 -20.30 6.46 -7.53
C ALA A 39 -19.23 7.19 -8.36
N LEU A 40 -18.09 7.57 -7.76
CA LEU A 40 -16.94 8.10 -8.52
C LEU A 40 -16.45 7.17 -9.64
N PRO A 41 -16.37 5.84 -9.47
CA PRO A 41 -15.91 4.94 -10.52
C PRO A 41 -16.68 5.17 -11.83
N GLU A 42 -18.01 5.22 -11.80
CA GLU A 42 -18.89 5.40 -12.97
C GLU A 42 -18.59 6.68 -13.79
N ARG A 43 -18.00 7.70 -13.16
CA ARG A 43 -17.68 9.00 -13.80
C ARG A 43 -16.42 8.97 -14.66
N ILE A 44 -15.62 7.91 -14.57
CA ILE A 44 -14.37 7.80 -15.32
C ILE A 44 -14.69 7.48 -16.80
N PRO A 45 -14.24 8.32 -17.75
CA PRO A 45 -14.54 8.16 -19.17
C PRO A 45 -13.75 7.01 -19.79
N ALA A 46 -14.23 6.49 -20.92
CA ALA A 46 -13.68 5.30 -21.56
C ALA A 46 -12.20 5.45 -21.94
N GLU A 47 -11.77 6.61 -22.42
CA GLU A 47 -10.38 6.87 -22.81
C GLU A 47 -9.44 6.77 -21.60
N ARG A 48 -9.93 7.16 -20.42
CA ARG A 48 -9.17 7.04 -19.17
C ARG A 48 -9.08 5.58 -18.74
N LEU A 49 -10.12 4.78 -18.94
CA LEU A 49 -10.10 3.34 -18.69
C LEU A 49 -9.07 2.63 -19.58
N ASP A 50 -8.99 2.96 -20.86
CA ASP A 50 -7.98 2.39 -21.77
C ASP A 50 -6.55 2.63 -21.28
N THR A 51 -6.29 3.84 -20.77
CA THR A 51 -4.99 4.17 -20.17
C THR A 51 -4.70 3.32 -18.92
N LEU A 52 -5.72 3.08 -18.09
CA LEU A 52 -5.59 2.26 -16.88
C LEU A 52 -5.35 0.78 -17.22
N ILE A 53 -6.02 0.25 -18.25
CA ILE A 53 -5.80 -1.10 -18.77
C ILE A 53 -4.34 -1.29 -19.17
N ALA A 54 -3.77 -0.34 -19.91
CA ALA A 54 -2.38 -0.40 -20.34
C ALA A 54 -1.37 -0.40 -19.18
N LEU A 55 -1.68 0.27 -18.06
CA LEU A 55 -0.82 0.35 -16.89
C LEU A 55 -0.91 -0.86 -15.95
N ARG A 56 -1.98 -1.66 -16.07
CA ARG A 56 -2.32 -2.75 -15.17
C ARG A 56 -1.22 -3.80 -15.01
N HIS A 57 -0.55 -4.15 -16.11
CA HIS A 57 0.53 -5.15 -16.12
C HIS A 57 1.90 -4.59 -15.71
N GLY A 58 1.97 -3.30 -15.36
CA GLY A 58 3.18 -2.63 -14.94
C GLY A 58 3.48 -2.80 -13.44
N ARG A 59 4.14 -1.78 -12.85
CA ARG A 59 4.37 -1.75 -11.41
C ARG A 59 3.06 -1.48 -10.69
N LEU A 60 2.63 -2.42 -9.83
CA LEU A 60 1.39 -2.34 -9.05
C LEU A 60 1.20 -0.99 -8.31
N GLY A 61 2.26 -0.42 -7.74
CA GLY A 61 2.18 0.91 -7.09
C GLY A 61 1.83 2.03 -8.06
N ALA A 62 2.44 2.06 -9.25
CA ALA A 62 2.13 3.06 -10.27
C ALA A 62 0.73 2.87 -10.85
N TYR A 63 0.26 1.63 -10.94
CA TYR A 63 -1.12 1.33 -11.32
C TYR A 63 -2.11 1.87 -10.27
N PHE A 64 -1.86 1.63 -8.98
CA PHE A 64 -2.65 2.19 -7.89
C PHE A 64 -2.67 3.73 -7.92
N GLU A 65 -1.52 4.39 -8.08
CA GLU A 65 -1.45 5.84 -8.22
C GLU A 65 -2.29 6.36 -9.40
N ALA A 66 -2.26 5.65 -10.54
CA ALA A 66 -3.05 6.00 -11.70
C ALA A 66 -4.56 5.85 -11.46
N LEU A 67 -5.00 4.79 -10.76
CA LEU A 67 -6.40 4.59 -10.36
C LEU A 67 -6.87 5.69 -9.40
N ALA A 68 -6.10 5.94 -8.33
CA ALA A 68 -6.40 6.97 -7.34
C ALA A 68 -6.47 8.36 -7.99
N THR A 69 -5.52 8.67 -8.88
CA THR A 69 -5.54 9.92 -9.66
C THR A 69 -6.80 10.00 -10.52
N ALA A 70 -7.17 8.93 -11.24
CA ALA A 70 -8.35 8.94 -12.10
C ALA A 70 -9.65 9.19 -11.31
N LEU A 71 -9.80 8.60 -10.12
CA LEU A 71 -10.95 8.84 -9.24
C LEU A 71 -11.04 10.32 -8.82
N LEU A 72 -9.91 10.89 -8.38
CA LEU A 72 -9.87 12.25 -7.86
C LEU A 72 -9.96 13.32 -8.96
N GLU A 73 -9.38 13.04 -10.12
CA GLU A 73 -9.44 13.89 -11.32
C GLU A 73 -10.87 14.03 -11.87
N HIS A 74 -11.70 12.98 -11.76
CA HIS A 74 -13.09 12.96 -12.25
C HIS A 74 -14.13 13.16 -11.14
N SER A 75 -13.66 13.46 -9.92
CA SER A 75 -14.53 13.80 -8.80
C SER A 75 -15.09 15.22 -8.95
N PRO A 76 -16.39 15.45 -8.66
CA PRO A 76 -16.92 16.81 -8.58
C PRO A 76 -16.42 17.56 -7.33
N ASP A 77 -15.92 16.84 -6.32
CA ASP A 77 -15.49 17.41 -5.05
C ASP A 77 -14.05 17.93 -5.08
N PHE A 78 -13.26 17.52 -6.09
CA PHE A 78 -11.87 17.87 -6.20
C PHE A 78 -11.50 18.45 -7.57
N THR A 79 -10.50 19.32 -7.59
CA THR A 79 -9.77 19.67 -8.82
C THR A 79 -8.31 19.33 -8.65
N LEU A 80 -7.77 18.53 -9.57
CA LEU A 80 -6.35 18.20 -9.60
C LEU A 80 -5.52 19.42 -10.04
N LEU A 81 -4.62 19.87 -9.17
CA LEU A 81 -3.75 21.03 -9.42
C LEU A 81 -2.34 20.60 -9.84
N ALA A 82 -1.84 19.51 -9.26
CA ALA A 82 -0.59 18.90 -9.65
C ALA A 82 -0.59 17.41 -9.29
N ARG A 83 0.19 16.63 -10.04
CA ARG A 83 0.51 15.24 -9.75
C ARG A 83 2.00 14.99 -9.98
N ASN A 84 2.61 14.11 -9.20
CA ASN A 84 4.02 13.71 -9.32
C ASN A 84 4.98 14.91 -9.46
N ARG A 85 4.75 15.94 -8.64
CA ARG A 85 5.48 17.21 -8.72
C ARG A 85 6.74 17.13 -7.88
N VAL A 86 7.87 16.93 -8.54
CA VAL A 86 9.19 16.94 -7.89
C VAL A 86 9.52 18.35 -7.39
N ILE A 87 10.01 18.41 -6.15
CA ILE A 87 10.42 19.64 -5.48
C ILE A 87 11.94 19.65 -5.32
N HIS A 88 12.59 20.67 -5.87
CA HIS A 88 14.04 20.87 -5.77
C HIS A 88 14.36 22.10 -4.91
N GLY A 89 15.34 21.96 -4.02
CA GLY A 89 15.84 23.05 -3.17
C GLY A 89 17.28 22.77 -2.77
N ASP A 90 18.09 23.83 -2.62
CA ASP A 90 19.52 23.75 -2.30
C ASP A 90 20.31 22.79 -3.21
N GLY A 91 20.01 22.79 -4.52
CA GLY A 91 20.70 21.95 -5.50
C GLY A 91 20.41 20.44 -5.39
N ARG A 92 19.41 20.03 -4.60
CA ARG A 92 18.99 18.63 -4.48
C ARG A 92 17.47 18.48 -4.58
N THR A 93 17.00 17.25 -4.79
CA THR A 93 15.59 16.91 -4.64
C THR A 93 15.23 16.87 -3.15
N LEU A 94 14.25 17.68 -2.75
CA LEU A 94 13.70 17.65 -1.39
C LEU A 94 12.66 16.56 -1.23
N GLY A 95 11.92 16.24 -2.29
CA GLY A 95 10.89 15.22 -2.34
C GLY A 95 10.01 15.35 -3.59
N GLU A 96 8.93 14.59 -3.65
CA GLU A 96 7.93 14.61 -4.71
C GLU A 96 6.54 14.67 -4.07
N LEU A 97 5.66 15.53 -4.60
CA LEU A 97 4.25 15.58 -4.20
C LEU A 97 3.48 14.61 -5.10
N ASP A 98 2.82 13.62 -4.52
CA ASP A 98 2.01 12.68 -5.29
C ASP A 98 0.80 13.39 -5.90
N LEU A 99 -0.02 14.06 -5.09
CA LEU A 99 -1.16 14.86 -5.55
C LEU A 99 -1.31 16.19 -4.79
N LEU A 100 -1.67 17.24 -5.52
CA LEU A 100 -2.16 18.51 -4.97
C LEU A 100 -3.56 18.77 -5.51
N LEU A 101 -4.53 18.95 -4.62
CA LEU A 101 -5.95 19.02 -4.94
C LEU A 101 -6.56 20.29 -4.36
N ARG A 102 -7.48 20.93 -5.09
CA ARG A 102 -8.48 21.83 -4.51
C ARG A 102 -9.65 20.97 -4.02
N ASP A 103 -9.91 20.99 -2.72
CA ASP A 103 -11.10 20.41 -2.08
C ASP A 103 -12.22 21.46 -2.09
N HIS A 104 -13.27 21.23 -2.88
CA HIS A 104 -14.39 22.17 -3.03
C HIS A 104 -15.34 22.14 -1.85
N ARG A 105 -15.41 21.03 -1.09
CA ARG A 105 -16.27 20.92 0.10
C ARG A 105 -15.72 21.74 1.25
N ALA A 106 -14.41 21.65 1.48
CA ALA A 106 -13.73 22.39 2.54
C ALA A 106 -13.25 23.78 2.09
N ASN A 107 -13.28 24.07 0.78
CA ASN A 107 -12.64 25.22 0.15
C ASN A 107 -11.16 25.36 0.56
N ARG A 108 -10.41 24.26 0.50
CA ARG A 108 -9.01 24.16 0.93
C ARG A 108 -8.14 23.48 -0.11
N ILE A 109 -6.84 23.66 -0.02
CA ILE A 109 -5.85 22.91 -0.79
C ILE A 109 -5.38 21.72 0.04
N LEU A 110 -5.52 20.53 -0.52
CA LEU A 110 -5.07 19.27 0.05
C LEU A 110 -3.82 18.80 -0.68
N HIS A 111 -2.75 18.58 0.06
CA HIS A 111 -1.65 17.73 -0.38
C HIS A 111 -1.97 16.28 0.03
N LEU A 112 -2.00 15.36 -0.93
CA LEU A 112 -2.35 13.96 -0.70
C LEU A 112 -1.22 13.05 -1.18
N GLU A 113 -0.61 12.31 -0.25
CA GLU A 113 0.34 11.24 -0.53
C GLU A 113 -0.39 9.91 -0.77
N LEU A 114 0.11 9.09 -1.69
CA LEU A 114 -0.50 7.83 -2.10
C LEU A 114 0.43 6.65 -1.74
N ALA A 115 -0.10 5.61 -1.12
CA ALA A 115 0.68 4.40 -0.86
C ALA A 115 -0.17 3.13 -0.84
N LEU A 116 0.18 2.19 -1.71
CA LEU A 116 -0.27 0.80 -1.64
C LEU A 116 0.85 -0.07 -1.07
N LYS A 117 0.58 -0.80 0.03
CA LYS A 117 1.60 -1.61 0.72
C LYS A 117 1.09 -2.97 1.18
N PHE A 118 2.03 -3.93 1.21
CA PHE A 118 1.80 -5.29 1.68
C PHE A 118 2.91 -5.66 2.66
N TYR A 119 2.54 -6.13 3.85
CA TYR A 119 3.50 -6.52 4.89
C TYR A 119 3.11 -7.84 5.53
N LEU A 120 4.12 -8.66 5.82
CA LEU A 120 4.01 -9.93 6.50
C LEU A 120 4.59 -9.76 7.91
N LYS A 121 3.83 -10.14 8.93
CA LYS A 121 4.26 -10.10 10.32
C LYS A 121 5.05 -11.37 10.66
N LEU A 122 6.25 -11.21 11.21
CA LEU A 122 6.96 -12.29 11.88
C LEU A 122 6.31 -12.65 13.22
N GLU A 123 6.40 -13.93 13.60
CA GLU A 123 6.10 -14.32 14.97
C GLU A 123 7.11 -13.66 15.91
N PRO A 124 6.66 -13.12 17.05
CA PRO A 124 7.56 -12.45 17.99
C PRO A 124 8.50 -13.46 18.65
N GLU A 125 9.78 -13.11 18.75
CA GLU A 125 10.80 -13.80 19.55
C GLU A 125 11.31 -12.87 20.66
N GLU A 126 11.83 -13.43 21.75
CA GLU A 126 12.29 -12.65 22.92
C GLU A 126 13.39 -11.63 22.57
N THR A 127 14.16 -11.89 21.51
CA THR A 127 15.28 -11.05 21.06
C THR A 127 14.85 -9.93 20.10
N ASP A 128 13.57 -9.85 19.74
CA ASP A 128 13.08 -8.86 18.79
C ASP A 128 12.97 -7.46 19.43
N PRO A 129 13.23 -6.36 18.68
CA PRO A 129 13.28 -5.03 19.28
C PRO A 129 11.90 -4.51 19.70
N GLU A 130 10.96 -4.38 18.75
CA GLU A 130 9.62 -3.81 18.98
C GLU A 130 8.56 -4.49 18.10
N PRO A 131 7.29 -4.61 18.55
CA PRO A 131 6.22 -5.26 17.77
C PRO A 131 5.97 -4.65 16.39
N ASP A 132 6.19 -3.34 16.24
CA ASP A 132 5.98 -2.61 14.98
C ASP A 132 7.06 -2.94 13.93
N HIS A 133 8.24 -3.40 14.37
CA HIS A 133 9.35 -3.78 13.49
C HIS A 133 9.13 -5.14 12.82
N LEU A 134 8.22 -5.96 13.34
CA LEU A 134 7.92 -7.32 12.85
C LEU A 134 7.21 -7.33 11.49
N TRP A 135 6.75 -6.18 11.01
CA TRP A 135 6.01 -6.04 9.75
C TRP A 135 6.94 -5.73 8.58
N ILE A 136 7.20 -6.76 7.77
CA ILE A 136 8.23 -6.74 6.74
C ILE A 136 7.59 -6.93 5.37
N GLY A 137 7.98 -6.11 4.40
CA GLY A 137 7.51 -6.27 3.02
C GLY A 137 7.94 -7.63 2.46
N PRO A 138 7.16 -8.26 1.58
CA PRO A 138 7.46 -9.61 1.07
C PRO A 138 8.85 -9.70 0.41
N GLY A 139 9.33 -8.61 -0.20
CA GLY A 139 10.68 -8.52 -0.77
C GLY A 139 11.81 -8.19 0.22
N GLN A 140 11.53 -8.09 1.54
CA GLN A 140 12.49 -7.82 2.62
C GLN A 140 13.32 -6.53 2.45
N ARG A 141 12.75 -5.55 1.75
CA ARG A 141 13.36 -4.24 1.46
C ARG A 141 12.63 -3.08 2.13
N ASP A 142 11.46 -3.34 2.71
CA ASP A 142 10.57 -2.32 3.27
C ASP A 142 10.04 -2.81 4.61
N PHE A 143 9.79 -1.88 5.53
CA PHE A 143 9.27 -2.15 6.87
C PHE A 143 8.15 -1.16 7.17
N LEU A 144 7.06 -1.66 7.75
CA LEU A 144 5.87 -0.84 8.02
C LEU A 144 6.23 0.35 8.93
N ALA A 145 6.99 0.12 10.00
CA ALA A 145 7.44 1.18 10.92
C ALA A 145 8.22 2.29 10.20
N ILE A 146 9.19 1.92 9.34
CA ILE A 146 9.97 2.90 8.57
C ILE A 146 9.08 3.67 7.60
N LYS A 147 8.15 3.00 6.91
CA LYS A 147 7.21 3.67 6.01
C LYS A 147 6.33 4.65 6.77
N HIS A 148 5.78 4.22 7.92
CA HIS A 148 4.98 5.06 8.81
C HIS A 148 5.73 6.35 9.19
N ASP A 149 6.93 6.21 9.76
CA ASP A 149 7.72 7.35 10.22
C ASP A 149 8.13 8.26 9.06
N ARG A 150 8.53 7.67 7.92
CA ARG A 150 8.86 8.44 6.71
C ARG A 150 7.68 9.27 6.21
N MET A 151 6.45 8.76 6.31
CA MET A 151 5.28 9.53 5.91
C MET A 151 5.08 10.75 6.81
N LEU A 152 5.13 10.55 8.13
CA LEU A 152 4.87 11.60 9.12
C LEU A 152 5.99 12.64 9.18
N ASP A 153 7.25 12.20 9.21
CA ASP A 153 8.38 13.08 9.48
C ASP A 153 8.91 13.78 8.22
N HIS A 154 8.57 13.25 7.04
CA HIS A 154 9.07 13.77 5.78
C HIS A 154 7.99 14.03 4.74
N GLN A 155 7.27 13.01 4.27
CA GLN A 155 6.39 13.15 3.10
C GLN A 155 5.28 14.17 3.34
N LEU A 156 4.53 14.03 4.44
CA LEU A 156 3.49 15.00 4.81
C LEU A 156 4.05 16.39 5.15
N ARG A 157 5.33 16.47 5.53
CA ARG A 157 6.03 17.72 5.85
C ARG A 157 6.76 18.33 4.64
N LEU A 158 6.70 17.70 3.47
CA LEU A 158 7.37 18.19 2.26
C LEU A 158 6.96 19.62 1.91
N PRO A 159 5.68 20.05 1.99
CA PRO A 159 5.33 21.45 1.76
C PRO A 159 6.04 22.40 2.71
N ASP A 160 6.15 22.08 4.00
CA ASP A 160 6.86 22.91 4.98
C ASP A 160 8.36 22.93 4.77
N LEU A 161 8.94 21.78 4.42
CA LEU A 161 10.34 21.68 4.04
C LEU A 161 10.63 22.58 2.83
N ALA A 162 9.85 22.45 1.75
CA ALA A 162 9.97 23.27 0.56
C ALA A 162 9.87 24.78 0.86
N ARG A 163 8.97 25.17 1.78
CA ARG A 163 8.86 26.57 2.22
C ARG A 163 10.14 27.07 2.90
N ARG A 164 10.71 26.28 3.81
CA ARG A 164 11.95 26.65 4.53
C ARG A 164 13.14 26.84 3.59
N HIS A 165 13.15 26.14 2.46
CA HIS A 165 14.18 26.25 1.42
C HIS A 165 13.82 27.22 0.28
N ASN A 166 12.73 28.00 0.42
CA ASN A 166 12.21 28.87 -0.64
C ASN A 166 12.06 28.16 -2.01
N ALA A 167 11.67 26.89 -1.95
CA ALA A 167 11.66 25.93 -3.05
C ALA A 167 10.24 25.54 -3.50
N TRP A 168 9.20 26.17 -2.93
CA TRP A 168 7.83 25.88 -3.34
C TRP A 168 7.58 26.39 -4.77
N PRO A 169 6.95 25.61 -5.66
CA PRO A 169 6.70 26.03 -7.03
C PRO A 169 5.77 27.26 -7.08
N ALA A 170 6.20 28.31 -7.76
CA ALA A 170 5.46 29.58 -7.82
C ALA A 170 4.11 29.47 -8.56
N ASP A 171 3.97 28.43 -9.39
CA ASP A 171 2.76 28.11 -10.15
C ASP A 171 1.69 27.36 -9.34
N LEU A 172 1.99 26.92 -8.12
CA LEU A 172 1.09 26.10 -7.30
C LEU A 172 0.68 26.81 -6.00
N PRO A 173 -0.60 26.72 -5.61
CA PRO A 173 -1.02 27.22 -4.31
C PRO A 173 -0.43 26.35 -3.19
N ARG A 174 -0.32 26.93 -2.01
CA ARG A 174 0.15 26.20 -0.82
C ARG A 174 -0.95 25.27 -0.29
N PRO A 175 -0.63 24.05 0.15
CA PRO A 175 -1.58 23.19 0.83
C PRO A 175 -1.91 23.75 2.21
N ASP A 176 -3.20 23.69 2.55
CA ASP A 176 -3.72 23.99 3.89
C ASP A 176 -3.58 22.78 4.83
N ARG A 177 -3.56 21.58 4.26
CA ARG A 177 -3.32 20.31 4.97
C ARG A 177 -2.59 19.30 4.11
N SER A 178 -1.87 18.39 4.76
CA SER A 178 -1.24 17.22 4.14
C SER A 178 -1.82 15.96 4.77
N GLU A 179 -2.32 15.05 3.95
CA GLU A 179 -2.86 13.75 4.37
C GLU A 179 -2.29 12.64 3.48
N ALA A 180 -2.47 11.38 3.85
CA ALA A 180 -2.09 10.25 3.04
C ALA A 180 -3.22 9.23 2.91
N TRP A 181 -3.34 8.71 1.70
CA TRP A 181 -4.15 7.53 1.38
C TRP A 181 -3.25 6.30 1.38
N VAL A 182 -3.17 5.65 2.53
CA VAL A 182 -2.35 4.43 2.71
C VAL A 182 -3.27 3.21 2.81
N THR A 183 -3.23 2.34 1.81
CA THR A 183 -4.03 1.11 1.76
C THR A 183 -3.21 -0.11 1.34
N GLY A 184 -3.86 -1.27 1.24
CA GLY A 184 -3.25 -2.55 0.87
C GLY A 184 -3.68 -3.67 1.80
N ARG A 185 -2.76 -4.58 2.15
CA ARG A 185 -3.10 -5.77 2.93
C ARG A 185 -1.96 -6.23 3.83
N LEU A 186 -2.28 -6.57 5.06
CA LEU A 186 -1.36 -7.14 6.04
C LEU A 186 -1.56 -8.66 6.11
N PHE A 187 -0.51 -9.39 6.47
CA PHE A 187 -0.56 -10.85 6.59
C PHE A 187 0.11 -11.30 7.88
N HIS A 188 -0.50 -12.22 8.62
CA HIS A 188 0.09 -12.86 9.80
C HIS A 188 -0.17 -14.38 9.80
N ARG A 189 0.43 -15.15 10.70
CA ARG A 189 0.11 -16.59 10.83
C ARG A 189 -1.31 -16.76 11.38
N GLU A 190 -2.07 -17.78 10.94
CA GLU A 190 -3.50 -18.00 11.29
C GLU A 190 -3.86 -17.93 12.78
N ARG A 191 -2.91 -18.29 13.67
CA ARG A 191 -3.14 -18.35 15.13
C ARG A 191 -2.48 -17.22 15.91
N ALA A 192 -1.89 -16.25 15.22
CA ALA A 192 -1.20 -15.13 15.84
C ALA A 192 -2.19 -13.99 16.11
N ALA A 193 -2.61 -13.83 17.37
CA ALA A 193 -3.13 -12.54 17.79
C ALA A 193 -1.99 -11.53 17.75
N PHE A 194 -2.25 -10.33 17.23
CA PHE A 194 -1.27 -9.26 17.23
C PHE A 194 -1.89 -7.96 17.73
N LYS A 195 -1.04 -7.13 18.34
CA LYS A 195 -1.33 -5.74 18.63
C LYS A 195 -0.17 -4.93 18.08
N THR A 196 -0.49 -4.03 17.16
CA THR A 196 0.48 -3.17 16.48
C THR A 196 -0.17 -1.78 16.42
N PRO A 197 0.21 -0.84 17.31
CA PRO A 197 -0.48 0.45 17.44
C PRO A 197 -0.56 1.24 16.13
N ILE A 198 0.44 1.11 15.26
CA ILE A 198 0.47 1.81 13.95
C ILE A 198 -0.49 1.23 12.90
N VAL A 199 -1.05 0.04 13.12
CA VAL A 199 -1.98 -0.62 12.19
C VAL A 199 -3.43 -0.20 12.47
N ALA A 200 -4.19 0.13 11.42
CA ALA A 200 -5.60 0.45 11.56
C ALA A 200 -6.41 -0.76 12.05
N ALA A 201 -7.40 -0.54 12.91
CA ALA A 201 -8.24 -1.61 13.46
C ALA A 201 -9.06 -2.37 12.40
N ASP A 202 -9.38 -1.68 11.30
CA ASP A 202 -10.13 -2.16 10.14
C ASP A 202 -9.22 -2.55 8.96
N ALA A 203 -7.89 -2.54 9.13
CA ALA A 203 -6.96 -2.89 8.07
C ALA A 203 -7.31 -4.26 7.45
N SER A 204 -7.13 -4.39 6.13
CA SER A 204 -7.32 -5.69 5.47
C SER A 204 -6.26 -6.69 5.91
N ILE A 205 -6.70 -7.81 6.50
CA ILE A 205 -5.83 -8.86 7.03
C ILE A 205 -6.02 -10.17 6.25
N GLY A 206 -4.92 -10.77 5.81
CA GLY A 206 -4.83 -12.14 5.31
C GLY A 206 -3.86 -12.98 6.15
N HIS A 207 -3.54 -14.18 5.65
CA HIS A 207 -2.56 -15.05 6.30
C HIS A 207 -1.35 -15.31 5.44
N TRP A 208 -0.23 -15.73 6.04
CA TRP A 208 0.92 -16.19 5.27
C TRP A 208 1.42 -17.56 5.74
N LEU A 209 1.96 -18.32 4.79
CA LEU A 209 2.58 -19.63 4.98
C LEU A 209 3.89 -19.69 4.21
N THR A 210 4.82 -20.49 4.70
CA THR A 210 5.94 -20.98 3.88
C THR A 210 5.42 -21.95 2.80
N LEU A 211 6.22 -22.19 1.77
CA LEU A 211 5.86 -23.09 0.68
C LEU A 211 5.63 -24.52 1.20
N SER A 212 6.47 -24.98 2.11
CA SER A 212 6.32 -26.29 2.75
C SER A 212 5.03 -26.39 3.58
N GLU A 213 4.67 -25.36 4.34
CA GLU A 213 3.40 -25.33 5.09
C GLU A 213 2.17 -25.29 4.18
N PHE A 214 2.26 -24.58 3.06
CA PHE A 214 1.20 -24.54 2.05
C PHE A 214 1.00 -25.92 1.40
N ASN A 215 2.07 -26.59 0.98
CA ASN A 215 2.02 -27.91 0.34
C ASN A 215 1.63 -29.04 1.30
N ALA A 216 1.76 -28.84 2.61
CA ALA A 216 1.34 -29.81 3.62
C ALA A 216 -0.18 -29.87 3.83
N ARG A 217 -0.95 -28.99 3.16
CA ARG A 217 -2.40 -28.86 3.29
C ARG A 217 -3.04 -28.83 1.92
N GLU A 218 -4.28 -29.28 1.84
CA GLU A 218 -5.10 -29.10 0.65
C GLU A 218 -5.81 -27.74 0.72
N PHE A 219 -5.84 -27.05 -0.41
CA PHE A 219 -6.48 -25.74 -0.57
C PHE A 219 -7.37 -25.73 -1.81
N ASP A 220 -8.57 -25.20 -1.65
CA ASP A 220 -9.45 -24.84 -2.76
C ASP A 220 -9.25 -23.36 -3.09
N GLY A 221 -8.71 -23.06 -4.26
CA GLY A 221 -8.42 -21.69 -4.65
C GLY A 221 -7.55 -21.57 -5.89
N HIS A 222 -6.99 -20.38 -6.09
CA HIS A 222 -6.13 -20.08 -7.23
C HIS A 222 -5.04 -19.07 -6.87
N TRP A 223 -3.93 -19.15 -7.59
CA TRP A 223 -2.85 -18.15 -7.51
C TRP A 223 -3.29 -16.84 -8.13
N ILE A 224 -2.90 -15.73 -7.49
CA ILE A 224 -3.22 -14.37 -7.91
C ILE A 224 -1.99 -13.75 -8.58
N SER A 225 -2.14 -13.31 -9.83
CA SER A 225 -1.08 -12.57 -10.50
C SER A 225 -0.82 -11.24 -9.80
N LYS A 226 0.41 -10.71 -9.86
CA LYS A 226 0.74 -9.44 -9.19
C LYS A 226 -0.11 -8.25 -9.68
N ALA A 227 -0.61 -8.30 -10.91
CA ALA A 227 -1.49 -7.29 -11.47
C ALA A 227 -2.90 -7.31 -10.85
N ASP A 228 -3.24 -8.38 -10.14
CA ASP A 228 -4.56 -8.68 -9.59
C ASP A 228 -4.60 -8.58 -8.04
N TRP A 229 -3.59 -7.95 -7.41
CA TRP A 229 -3.47 -7.92 -5.94
C TRP A 229 -4.43 -6.96 -5.23
N LEU A 230 -5.11 -6.07 -5.97
CA LEU A 230 -6.01 -5.03 -5.43
C LEU A 230 -7.36 -5.64 -5.05
N SER A 231 -8.24 -5.83 -6.04
CA SER A 231 -9.61 -6.32 -5.84
C SER A 231 -9.65 -7.77 -5.34
N PRO A 232 -10.53 -8.09 -4.37
CA PRO A 232 -10.66 -9.42 -3.78
C PRO A 232 -11.39 -10.41 -4.71
N GLU A 233 -12.14 -9.93 -5.70
CA GLU A 233 -12.91 -10.78 -6.60
C GLU A 233 -12.18 -10.96 -7.92
N LEU A 234 -11.63 -12.15 -8.09
CA LEU A 234 -10.92 -12.52 -9.30
C LEU A 234 -11.71 -13.59 -10.04
N ASP A 235 -11.78 -13.41 -11.36
CA ASP A 235 -12.16 -14.51 -12.23
C ASP A 235 -11.30 -15.71 -11.87
N ARG A 236 -11.92 -16.89 -11.84
CA ARG A 236 -11.25 -18.19 -11.61
C ARG A 236 -10.27 -18.57 -12.73
N THR A 237 -9.62 -17.60 -13.39
CA THR A 237 -8.57 -17.88 -14.35
C THR A 237 -7.34 -18.29 -13.54
N PRO A 238 -6.98 -19.58 -13.51
CA PRO A 238 -5.87 -20.03 -12.71
C PRO A 238 -4.60 -19.43 -13.30
N ALA A 239 -3.84 -18.67 -12.51
CA ALA A 239 -2.47 -18.35 -12.90
C ALA A 239 -1.66 -19.68 -12.98
N PRO A 240 -0.69 -19.79 -13.89
CA PRO A 240 0.09 -21.01 -14.05
C PRO A 240 0.76 -21.45 -12.74
N ILE A 241 0.86 -22.77 -12.53
CA ILE A 241 1.32 -23.43 -11.29
C ILE A 241 2.72 -22.95 -10.84
N LYS A 242 3.56 -22.46 -11.77
CA LYS A 242 4.84 -21.81 -11.46
C LYS A 242 4.65 -20.31 -11.24
N HIS A 243 4.10 -19.92 -10.10
CA HIS A 243 4.11 -18.52 -9.69
C HIS A 243 5.42 -18.20 -8.97
N PRO A 244 6.14 -17.11 -9.30
CA PRO A 244 7.32 -16.72 -8.55
C PRO A 244 6.93 -16.40 -7.10
N LEU A 245 7.69 -16.94 -6.16
CA LEU A 245 7.57 -16.61 -4.74
C LEU A 245 8.43 -15.37 -4.43
N PRO A 246 8.01 -14.53 -3.48
CA PRO A 246 6.78 -14.65 -2.69
C PRO A 246 5.53 -14.23 -3.50
N GLY A 247 4.41 -14.92 -3.33
CA GLY A 247 3.20 -14.78 -4.15
C GLY A 247 1.89 -14.82 -3.35
N GLN A 248 0.78 -14.39 -3.94
CA GLN A 248 -0.54 -14.44 -3.29
C GLN A 248 -1.41 -15.56 -3.85
N PHE A 249 -2.19 -16.18 -2.97
CA PHE A 249 -3.19 -17.21 -3.29
C PHE A 249 -4.53 -16.81 -2.67
N LEU A 250 -5.62 -16.90 -3.43
CA LEU A 250 -6.97 -16.67 -2.94
C LEU A 250 -7.68 -18.01 -2.81
N GLY A 251 -8.05 -18.37 -1.59
CA GLY A 251 -8.72 -19.64 -1.35
C GLY A 251 -8.89 -19.96 0.12
N ALA A 252 -9.35 -21.19 0.37
CA ALA A 252 -9.58 -21.71 1.72
C ALA A 252 -8.93 -23.10 1.86
N PRO A 253 -8.46 -23.48 3.06
CA PRO A 253 -8.08 -24.85 3.36
C PRO A 253 -9.28 -25.79 3.14
N ALA A 254 -9.03 -27.03 2.74
CA ALA A 254 -10.09 -28.03 2.60
C ALA A 254 -10.95 -28.12 3.88
N GLY A 255 -12.26 -27.92 3.74
CA GLY A 255 -13.21 -27.92 4.85
C GLY A 255 -13.49 -26.54 5.49
N ASP A 256 -12.83 -25.45 5.05
CA ASP A 256 -13.21 -24.06 5.34
C ASP A 256 -13.96 -23.48 4.14
N ASP A 257 -15.12 -22.87 4.36
CA ASP A 257 -15.96 -22.27 3.32
C ASP A 257 -15.63 -20.79 3.07
N ARG A 258 -14.70 -20.21 3.83
CA ARG A 258 -14.35 -18.79 3.77
C ARG A 258 -13.03 -18.56 3.02
N PRO A 259 -13.09 -18.21 1.72
CA PRO A 259 -11.89 -17.84 0.99
C PRO A 259 -11.27 -16.58 1.58
N ARG A 260 -9.94 -16.56 1.60
CA ARG A 260 -9.15 -15.43 2.10
C ARG A 260 -7.87 -15.29 1.30
N HIS A 261 -7.23 -14.13 1.43
CA HIS A 261 -5.92 -13.92 0.84
C HIS A 261 -4.84 -14.59 1.68
N TRP A 262 -4.03 -15.41 1.01
CA TRP A 262 -2.82 -16.02 1.52
C TRP A 262 -1.60 -15.39 0.84
N PHE A 263 -0.53 -15.19 1.59
CA PHE A 263 0.79 -14.91 1.06
C PHE A 263 1.67 -16.14 1.24
N ILE A 264 2.18 -16.70 0.15
CA ILE A 264 3.09 -17.83 0.18
C ILE A 264 4.50 -17.31 -0.02
N VAL A 265 5.41 -17.68 0.89
CA VAL A 265 6.80 -17.26 0.88
C VAL A 265 7.74 -18.47 0.76
N PRO A 266 8.98 -18.28 0.28
CA PRO A 266 10.02 -19.32 0.38
C PRO A 266 10.23 -19.77 1.83
N ASP A 267 10.65 -21.03 2.02
CA ASP A 267 10.83 -21.60 3.37
C ASP A 267 11.92 -20.89 4.18
N ASP A 268 12.91 -20.29 3.51
CA ASP A 268 13.98 -19.50 4.13
C ASP A 268 13.58 -18.04 4.42
N TRP A 269 12.41 -17.61 3.95
CA TRP A 269 11.94 -16.23 4.12
C TRP A 269 11.87 -15.79 5.59
N PRO A 270 11.34 -16.57 6.56
CA PRO A 270 11.24 -16.13 7.95
C PRO A 270 12.61 -15.81 8.57
N VAL A 271 13.60 -16.67 8.33
CA VAL A 271 14.97 -16.50 8.83
C VAL A 271 15.64 -15.29 8.17
N SER A 272 15.55 -15.18 6.84
CA SER A 272 16.12 -14.06 6.10
C SER A 272 15.48 -12.73 6.50
N ALA A 273 14.15 -12.69 6.63
CA ALA A 273 13.41 -11.50 7.04
C ALA A 273 13.77 -11.06 8.47
N ARG A 274 13.91 -12.00 9.41
CA ARG A 274 14.36 -11.70 10.77
C ARG A 274 15.77 -11.13 10.77
N ASN A 275 16.73 -11.75 10.07
CA ASN A 275 18.09 -11.23 9.96
C ASN A 275 18.14 -9.79 9.42
N ARG A 276 17.29 -9.49 8.41
CA ARG A 276 17.17 -8.14 7.84
C ARG A 276 16.57 -7.15 8.83
N MET A 277 15.58 -7.57 9.61
CA MET A 277 14.99 -6.75 10.67
C MET A 277 16.01 -6.45 11.77
N LEU A 278 16.72 -7.45 12.27
CA LEU A 278 17.73 -7.27 13.32
C LEU A 278 18.85 -6.33 12.82
N ALA A 279 19.38 -6.56 11.61
CA ALA A 279 20.37 -5.67 11.02
C ALA A 279 19.88 -4.22 10.83
N ARG A 280 18.55 -4.00 10.74
CA ARG A 280 17.97 -2.68 10.51
C ARG A 280 17.64 -1.93 11.80
N PHE A 281 17.28 -2.63 12.87
CA PHE A 281 16.71 -2.06 14.10
C PHE A 281 17.45 -2.40 15.39
N GLN A 282 18.32 -3.41 15.41
CA GLN A 282 19.17 -3.62 16.58
C GLN A 282 20.33 -2.60 16.56
N PRO A 283 20.65 -2.00 17.72
CA PRO A 283 21.82 -1.13 17.83
C PRO A 283 23.08 -1.95 17.54
N SER A 284 24.02 -1.36 16.80
CA SER A 284 25.37 -1.93 16.71
C SER A 284 25.93 -2.01 18.13
N VAL A 285 26.31 -3.21 18.57
CA VAL A 285 27.08 -3.35 19.82
C VAL A 285 28.40 -2.63 19.57
N GLU A 286 28.55 -1.42 20.10
CA GLU A 286 29.86 -0.80 20.25
C GLU A 286 30.64 -1.70 21.20
N ILE A 287 31.53 -2.51 20.64
CA ILE A 287 32.59 -3.15 21.40
C ILE A 287 33.46 -1.99 21.89
N GLN A 288 33.31 -1.61 23.15
CA GLN A 288 34.31 -0.77 23.80
C GLN A 288 35.64 -1.51 23.70
N PRO A 289 36.69 -0.92 23.09
CA PRO A 289 38.01 -1.51 23.16
C PRO A 289 38.40 -1.54 24.63
N GLY A 290 38.57 -2.75 25.18
CA GLY A 290 38.93 -2.95 26.57
C GLY A 290 40.24 -2.23 26.89
N ASP A 291 40.18 -1.45 27.98
CA ASP A 291 41.32 -0.91 28.71
C ASP A 291 42.21 -2.02 29.32
#